data_AF-A0A090Y3X9-F1
#
_entry.id   AF-A0A090Y3X9-F1
#
_cell.length_a   1.000
_cell.length_b   1.000
_cell.length_c   1.000
_cell.angle_alpha   90.00
_cell.angle_beta   90.00
_cell.angle_gamma   90.00
#
_symmetry.space_group_name_H-M   'P 1'
#
loop_
_entity.id
_entity.type
_entity.pdbx_description
1 polymer ?
#
loop_
_entity_poly.entity_id
_entity_poly.type
_entity_poly.pdbx_seq_one_letter_code
_entity_poly.pdbx_strand_id
1 'polypeptide(L)'
;MNKIEVLMLVRELVENYPDFDQSEKNISRLQRHLEDFPYDRALKNVRQHILTKNYPPTRIAEFRGGIGSLQDAERLRESGRAYLEQMEQQRQLASPPPQGLKEELYAKLYRNSET
;
A
#
# COMPACT_ATOMS: atom_id res chain seq x y z
N MET A 1 -17.80 3.38 -13.95
CA MET A 1 -18.35 4.58 -13.28
C MET A 1 -19.24 5.39 -14.22
N ASN A 2 -20.39 5.87 -13.72
CA ASN A 2 -21.34 6.70 -14.47
C ASN A 2 -21.00 8.21 -14.38
N LYS A 3 -21.70 9.06 -15.16
CA LYS A 3 -21.44 10.51 -15.21
C LYS A 3 -21.64 11.21 -13.85
N ILE A 4 -22.59 10.75 -13.03
CA ILE A 4 -22.87 11.33 -11.71
C ILE A 4 -21.71 11.04 -10.74
N GLU A 5 -21.24 9.80 -10.73
CA GLU A 5 -20.09 9.38 -9.92
C GLU A 5 -18.81 10.15 -10.33
N VAL A 6 -18.61 10.41 -11.63
CA VAL A 6 -17.51 11.27 -12.10
C VAL A 6 -17.65 12.70 -11.58
N LEU A 7 -18.86 13.27 -11.61
CA LEU A 7 -19.12 14.61 -11.07
C LEU A 7 -18.81 14.69 -9.57
N MET A 8 -19.15 13.64 -8.80
CA MET A 8 -18.82 13.56 -7.38
C MET A 8 -17.30 13.55 -7.15
N LEU A 9 -16.53 12.82 -7.96
CA LEU A 9 -15.06 12.86 -7.87
C LEU A 9 -14.49 14.25 -8.20
N VAL A 10 -15.01 14.89 -9.25
CA VAL A 10 -14.58 16.24 -9.64
C VAL A 10 -14.88 17.23 -8.53
N ARG A 11 -16.03 17.12 -7.86
CA ARG A 11 -16.37 17.96 -6.70
C ARG A 11 -15.36 17.81 -5.57
N GLU A 12 -15.02 16.59 -5.16
CA GLU A 12 -14.01 16.34 -4.12
C GLU A 12 -12.65 16.98 -4.50
N LEU A 13 -12.28 16.91 -5.78
CA LEU A 13 -11.05 17.53 -6.27
C LEU A 13 -11.09 19.05 -6.21
N VAL A 14 -12.21 19.67 -6.54
CA VAL A 14 -12.37 21.13 -6.51
C VAL A 14 -12.31 21.67 -5.08
N GLU A 15 -12.88 20.94 -4.14
CA GLU A 15 -12.85 21.30 -2.71
C GLU A 15 -11.40 21.34 -2.17
N ASN A 16 -10.48 20.57 -2.75
CA ASN A 16 -9.06 20.53 -2.35
C ASN A 16 -8.12 21.27 -3.32
N TYR A 17 -8.54 21.44 -4.58
CA TYR A 17 -7.80 22.07 -5.66
C TYR A 17 -8.75 23.02 -6.42
N PRO A 18 -8.90 24.28 -5.98
CA PRO A 18 -9.87 25.22 -6.54
C PRO A 18 -9.73 25.44 -8.07
N ASP A 19 -8.51 25.34 -8.59
CA ASP A 19 -8.20 25.54 -10.01
C ASP A 19 -8.42 24.28 -10.87
N PHE A 20 -8.99 23.22 -10.32
CA PHE A 20 -9.24 21.99 -11.07
C PHE A 20 -10.29 22.20 -12.19
N ASP A 21 -10.03 21.63 -13.36
CA ASP A 21 -10.89 21.79 -14.54
C ASP A 21 -12.24 21.06 -14.37
N GLN A 22 -13.30 21.84 -14.17
CA GLN A 22 -14.69 21.38 -14.04
C GLN A 22 -15.46 21.44 -15.36
N SER A 23 -14.80 21.73 -16.48
CA SER A 23 -15.47 21.83 -17.77
C SER A 23 -16.13 20.50 -18.16
N GLU A 24 -17.25 20.60 -18.88
CA GLU A 24 -17.95 19.41 -19.39
C GLU A 24 -17.04 18.54 -20.27
N LYS A 25 -16.09 19.17 -20.98
CA LYS A 25 -15.06 18.49 -21.77
C LYS A 25 -14.20 17.58 -20.88
N ASN A 26 -13.75 18.06 -19.73
CA ASN A 26 -12.95 17.26 -18.81
C ASN A 26 -13.77 16.15 -18.14
N ILE A 27 -15.00 16.46 -17.71
CA ILE A 27 -15.92 15.46 -17.14
C ILE A 27 -16.16 14.33 -18.14
N SER A 28 -16.45 14.66 -19.41
CA SER A 28 -16.66 13.67 -20.48
C SER A 28 -15.40 12.85 -20.77
N ARG A 29 -14.22 13.48 -20.71
CA ARG A 29 -12.92 12.80 -20.86
C ARG A 29 -12.69 11.80 -19.72
N LEU A 30 -12.92 12.21 -18.46
CA LEU A 30 -12.77 11.34 -17.29
C LEU A 30 -13.76 10.17 -17.33
N GLN A 31 -15.02 10.44 -17.68
CA GLN A 31 -16.05 9.41 -17.83
C GLN A 31 -15.61 8.33 -18.82
N ARG A 32 -15.13 8.71 -20.01
CA ARG A 32 -14.70 7.75 -21.05
C ARG A 32 -13.60 6.80 -20.57
N HIS A 33 -12.73 7.24 -19.66
CA HIS A 33 -11.58 6.45 -19.20
C HIS A 33 -11.79 5.77 -17.83
N LEU A 34 -12.87 6.11 -17.13
CA LEU A 34 -13.22 5.55 -15.82
C LEU A 34 -14.55 4.78 -15.87
N GLU A 35 -15.12 4.57 -17.06
CA GLU A 35 -16.38 3.84 -17.27
C GLU A 35 -16.33 2.39 -16.73
N ASP A 36 -15.20 1.73 -16.90
CA ASP A 36 -14.88 0.37 -16.47
C ASP A 36 -14.33 0.29 -15.03
N PHE A 37 -14.08 1.43 -14.38
CA PHE A 37 -13.45 1.47 -13.06
C PHE A 37 -14.50 1.72 -11.96
N PRO A 38 -14.41 1.04 -10.79
CA PRO A 38 -15.35 1.22 -9.70
C PRO A 38 -15.14 2.56 -8.97
N TYR A 39 -16.24 3.27 -8.69
CA TYR A 39 -16.25 4.58 -8.04
C TYR A 39 -15.54 4.57 -6.67
N ASP A 40 -15.86 3.61 -5.82
CA ASP A 40 -15.30 3.54 -4.46
C ASP A 40 -13.76 3.45 -4.47
N ARG A 41 -13.19 2.70 -5.41
CA ARG A 41 -11.73 2.64 -5.57
C ARG A 41 -11.18 3.96 -6.09
N ALA A 42 -11.85 4.59 -7.06
CA ALA A 42 -11.44 5.88 -7.60
C ALA A 42 -11.41 6.96 -6.51
N LEU A 43 -12.45 7.02 -5.68
CA LEU A 43 -12.57 7.95 -4.57
C LEU A 43 -11.45 7.72 -3.53
N LYS A 44 -11.19 6.46 -3.18
CA LYS A 44 -10.09 6.11 -2.27
C LYS A 44 -8.74 6.59 -2.82
N ASN A 45 -8.49 6.40 -4.10
CA ASN A 45 -7.25 6.83 -4.75
C ASN A 45 -7.11 8.36 -4.78
N VAL A 46 -8.20 9.06 -5.13
CA VAL A 46 -8.24 10.53 -5.13
C VAL A 46 -7.97 11.08 -3.73
N ARG A 47 -8.61 10.54 -2.70
CA ARG A 47 -8.35 10.95 -1.30
C ARG A 47 -6.90 10.69 -0.89
N GLN A 48 -6.34 9.54 -1.27
CA GLN A 48 -4.94 9.26 -1.00
C GLN A 48 -4.00 10.23 -1.73
N HIS A 49 -4.33 10.60 -2.98
CA HIS A 49 -3.58 11.58 -3.75
C HIS A 49 -3.62 12.96 -3.07
N ILE A 50 -4.80 13.40 -2.62
CA ILE A 50 -4.99 14.65 -1.88
C ILE A 50 -4.10 14.70 -0.64
N LEU A 51 -4.03 13.59 0.12
CA LEU A 51 -3.21 13.50 1.33
C LEU A 51 -1.69 13.48 1.06
N THR A 52 -1.26 13.12 -0.14
CA THR A 52 0.17 12.89 -0.45
C THR A 52 0.77 13.92 -1.40
N LYS A 53 -0.05 14.68 -2.12
CA LYS A 53 0.40 15.56 -3.20
C LYS A 53 -0.33 16.91 -3.17
N ASN A 54 0.44 17.97 -3.35
CA ASN A 54 -0.04 19.36 -3.36
C ASN A 54 -0.59 19.82 -4.73
N TYR A 55 -0.71 18.91 -5.70
CA TYR A 55 -1.16 19.22 -7.05
C TYR A 55 -2.29 18.27 -7.46
N PRO A 56 -3.25 18.73 -8.30
CA PRO A 56 -4.38 17.90 -8.69
C PRO A 56 -3.93 16.70 -9.54
N PRO A 57 -4.68 15.57 -9.49
CA PRO A 57 -4.42 14.45 -10.38
C PRO A 57 -4.74 14.83 -11.81
N THR A 58 -3.74 14.73 -12.69
CA THR A 58 -3.86 15.12 -14.11
C THR A 58 -3.97 13.89 -15.01
N ARG A 59 -3.41 12.76 -14.57
CA ARG A 59 -3.34 11.52 -15.36
C ARG A 59 -4.42 10.54 -14.90
N ILE A 60 -5.08 9.86 -15.84
CA ILE A 60 -6.08 8.81 -15.55
C ILE A 60 -5.52 7.73 -14.62
N ALA A 61 -4.22 7.43 -14.72
CA ALA A 61 -3.54 6.47 -13.84
C ALA A 61 -3.59 6.84 -12.35
N GLU A 62 -3.66 8.13 -12.01
CA GLU A 62 -3.74 8.60 -10.63
C GLU A 62 -5.13 8.34 -10.04
N PHE A 63 -6.18 8.53 -10.84
CA PHE A 63 -7.56 8.18 -10.46
C PHE A 63 -7.75 6.67 -10.29
N ARG A 64 -7.13 5.88 -11.17
CA ARG A 64 -7.16 4.42 -11.09
C ARG A 64 -6.30 3.86 -9.96
N GLY A 65 -5.41 4.69 -9.39
CA GLY A 65 -4.42 4.29 -8.40
C GLY A 65 -3.44 3.35 -9.08
N GLY A 66 -2.26 3.84 -9.46
CA GLY A 66 -1.28 3.10 -10.26
C GLY A 66 -1.27 1.61 -9.88
N ILE A 67 -1.84 0.77 -10.76
CA ILE A 67 -2.36 -0.57 -10.42
C ILE A 67 -1.28 -1.45 -9.74
N GLY A 68 -0.01 -1.21 -10.06
CA GLY A 68 1.13 -1.82 -9.38
C GLY A 68 1.25 -1.44 -7.90
N SER A 69 1.32 -0.15 -7.54
CA SER A 69 1.77 0.21 -6.18
C SER A 69 0.77 -0.13 -5.07
N LEU A 70 -0.54 -0.14 -5.36
CA LEU A 70 -1.54 -0.49 -4.36
C LEU A 70 -1.67 -2.00 -4.16
N GLN A 71 -1.67 -2.78 -5.24
CA GLN A 71 -1.66 -4.25 -5.14
C GLN A 71 -0.35 -4.75 -4.54
N ASP A 72 0.77 -4.15 -4.91
CA ASP A 72 2.08 -4.52 -4.36
C ASP A 72 2.15 -4.16 -2.88
N ALA A 73 1.63 -3.01 -2.46
CA ALA A 73 1.55 -2.65 -1.04
C ALA A 73 0.62 -3.57 -0.24
N GLU A 74 -0.48 -4.04 -0.84
CA GLU A 74 -1.40 -4.99 -0.19
C GLU A 74 -0.73 -6.37 -0.05
N ARG A 75 -0.10 -6.87 -1.11
CA ARG A 75 0.71 -8.11 -1.08
C ARG A 75 1.84 -8.05 -0.05
N LEU A 76 2.54 -6.91 0.05
CA LEU A 76 3.58 -6.68 1.06
C LEU A 76 3.03 -6.70 2.49
N ARG A 77 1.82 -6.16 2.71
CA ARG A 77 1.17 -6.23 4.02
C ARG A 77 0.76 -7.64 4.38
N GLU A 78 0.20 -8.39 3.44
CA GLU A 78 -0.20 -9.78 3.64
C GLU A 78 1.02 -10.66 3.93
N SER A 79 2.11 -10.53 3.16
CA SER A 79 3.35 -11.27 3.40
C SER A 79 3.98 -10.92 4.75
N GLY A 80 3.97 -9.64 5.13
CA GLY A 80 4.43 -9.19 6.44
C GLY A 80 3.62 -9.76 7.61
N ARG A 81 2.29 -9.84 7.48
CA ARG A 81 1.42 -10.48 8.50
C ARG A 81 1.73 -11.96 8.65
N ALA A 82 1.81 -12.69 7.54
CA ALA A 82 2.14 -14.11 7.56
C ALA A 82 3.49 -14.38 8.22
N TYR A 83 4.50 -13.54 7.94
CA TYR A 83 5.82 -13.64 8.58
C TYR A 83 5.76 -13.41 10.09
N LEU A 84 5.02 -12.40 10.55
CA LEU A 84 4.88 -12.11 11.98
C LEU A 84 4.12 -13.23 12.72
N GLU A 85 3.08 -13.79 12.11
CA GLU A 85 2.36 -14.94 12.66
C GLU A 85 3.27 -16.16 12.79
N GLN A 86 4.10 -16.43 11.77
CA GLN A 86 5.09 -17.51 11.83
C GLN A 86 6.11 -17.26 12.95
N MET A 87 6.62 -16.04 13.09
CA MET A 87 7.57 -15.69 14.15
C MET A 87 6.97 -15.88 15.54
N GLU A 88 5.71 -15.51 15.73
CA GLU A 88 4.98 -15.68 16.98
C GLU A 88 4.79 -17.17 17.32
N GLN A 89 4.44 -18.00 16.35
CA GLN A 89 4.36 -19.46 16.53
C GLN A 89 5.72 -20.06 16.91
N GLN A 90 6.80 -19.65 16.24
CA GLN A 90 8.15 -20.10 16.58
C GLN A 90 8.55 -19.65 17.99
N ARG A 91 8.18 -18.44 18.41
CA ARG A 91 8.43 -17.96 19.77
C ARG A 91 7.72 -18.81 20.82
N GLN A 92 6.50 -19.27 20.54
CA GLN A 92 5.74 -20.14 21.45
C GLN A 92 6.33 -21.56 21.54
N LEU A 93 6.91 -22.06 20.43
CA LEU A 93 7.55 -23.38 20.38
C LEU A 93 9.01 -23.36 20.84
N ALA A 94 9.62 -22.18 20.95
CA ALA A 94 11.00 -22.05 21.35
C ALA A 94 11.19 -22.50 22.81
N SER A 95 11.82 -23.66 22.98
CA SER A 95 12.32 -24.08 24.28
C SER A 95 13.53 -23.22 24.65
N PRO A 96 13.67 -22.78 25.92
CA PRO A 96 14.90 -22.15 26.36
C PRO A 96 16.09 -23.08 26.09
N PRO A 97 17.24 -22.54 25.66
CA PRO A 97 18.42 -23.35 25.41
C PRO A 97 18.80 -24.12 26.69
N PRO A 98 19.23 -25.39 26.57
CA PRO A 98 19.71 -26.17 27.70
C PRO A 98 20.75 -25.39 28.50
N GLN A 99 20.64 -25.45 29.83
CA GLN A 99 21.56 -24.75 30.72
C GLN A 99 22.99 -25.26 30.48
N GLY A 100 23.95 -24.36 30.24
CA GLY A 100 25.34 -24.73 29.94
C GLY A 100 25.68 -24.92 28.46
N LEU A 101 24.69 -24.97 27.56
CA LEU A 101 24.93 -25.21 26.12
C LEU A 101 25.81 -24.11 25.49
N LYS A 102 25.60 -22.86 25.93
CA LYS A 102 26.35 -21.70 25.46
C LYS A 102 27.83 -21.85 25.84
N GLU A 103 28.10 -22.19 27.09
CA GLU A 103 29.43 -22.39 27.64
C GLU A 103 30.16 -23.56 26.95
N GLU A 104 29.46 -24.67 26.68
CA GLU A 104 30.01 -25.80 25.92
C GLU A 104 30.35 -25.42 24.46
N LEU A 105 29.50 -24.64 23.80
CA LEU A 105 29.74 -24.15 22.44
C LEU A 105 30.98 -23.25 22.40
N TYR A 106 31.11 -22.31 23.34
CA TYR A 106 32.31 -21.48 23.43
C TYR A 106 33.56 -22.30 23.70
N ALA A 107 33.50 -23.26 24.62
CA ALA A 107 34.64 -24.14 24.90
C ALA A 107 35.11 -24.91 23.66
N LYS A 108 34.19 -25.38 22.81
CA LYS A 108 34.52 -26.06 21.54
C LYS A 108 35.09 -25.10 20.48
N LEU A 109 34.54 -23.89 20.38
CA LEU A 109 35.01 -22.87 19.43
C LEU A 109 36.42 -22.39 19.77
N TYR A 110 36.69 -22.07 21.04
CA TYR A 110 38.02 -21.64 21.50
C TYR A 110 39.07 -22.74 21.36
N ARG A 111 38.70 -24.01 21.58
CA ARG A 111 39.61 -25.15 21.39
C ARG A 111 40.06 -25.34 19.94
N ASN A 112 39.22 -24.99 18.97
CA ASN A 112 39.53 -25.12 17.54
C ASN A 112 40.27 -23.90 16.94
N SER A 113 40.34 -22.78 17.66
CA SER A 113 41.10 -21.59 17.23
C SER A 113 42.57 -21.58 17.66
N GLU A 114 42.97 -22.55 18.50
CA GLU A 114 44.34 -22.71 19.01
C GLU A 114 45.16 -23.77 18.26
N THR A 115 44.62 -24.35 17.19
CA THR A 115 45.30 -25.21 16.20
C THR A 115 45.46 -24.49 14.88
#